data_AF-A0A3P3Z5Z5-F1
#
_entry.id   AF-A0A3P3Z5Z5-F1
#
_cell.length_a   1.000
_cell.length_b   1.000
_cell.length_c   1.000
_cell.angle_alpha   90.00
_cell.angle_beta   90.00
_cell.angle_gamma   90.00
#
_symmetry.space_group_name_H-M   'P 1'
#
loop_
_entity.id
_entity.type
_entity.pdbx_description
1 polymer ?
#
loop_
_entity_poly.entity_id
_entity_poly.type
_entity_poly.pdbx_seq_one_letter_code
_entity_poly.pdbx_strand_id
1 'polypeptide(L)'
;MVRETELYEVLNVSVDADEHEIKRSYRRLALKYHPDKNTGDEAAADMFKKVSNAYEVLSDAEKRQVYDKYGKEGLEKGMGEGGGFHDATDIFSMFFGGGARERGEPKPKDIVHELEVTLDDLYNGATKKVMISRNRFCGTCKGSGLKPGGKRTTCFQCRGRGVLLRTQQVFPGFHHQVQMHCTACGGEGEIVAATDICTGCRGKRAAREKSVLEVHIDRGTSKSDHFTFTGEGNQEPGIRLSGDVLIFLSVRSHPVFHRINDHLMIRCPITLQEALCGFDVPIEHLDGRELIIKASPGQVVHGDSAWSVYNEGMPVKGTGGLQKGKLFVYFDVQWPETLPRVQIDKIVTALNVPEKPNKLGGQVVELSEYRAAGKFKGGKKGMRAGVAGAGSRSAGAGRGREAARGRQAYAEEDEFEDVTDDDGDDREHQQHSGQQYFRAGPRGFSSNTQTVECAQQ
;
A
#
# COMPACT_ATOMS: atom_id res chain seq x y z
N MET A 1 -2.72 -33.55 -38.82
CA MET A 1 -1.69 -33.83 -37.80
C MET A 1 -0.87 -32.58 -37.65
N VAL A 2 -0.70 -32.11 -36.42
CA VAL A 2 0.09 -30.92 -36.07
C VAL A 2 1.58 -31.23 -36.29
N ARG A 3 2.33 -30.31 -36.91
CA ARG A 3 3.76 -30.50 -37.22
C ARG A 3 4.64 -30.45 -35.96
N GLU A 4 4.31 -29.61 -34.98
CA GLU A 4 5.07 -29.41 -33.73
C GLU A 4 4.15 -29.25 -32.51
N THR A 5 4.38 -29.99 -31.43
CA THR A 5 3.53 -29.98 -30.22
C THR A 5 4.01 -29.04 -29.11
N GLU A 6 5.15 -28.39 -29.29
CA GLU A 6 5.84 -27.66 -28.21
C GLU A 6 5.00 -26.55 -27.56
N LEU A 7 4.23 -25.78 -28.33
CA LEU A 7 3.37 -24.72 -27.77
C LEU A 7 2.18 -25.27 -26.97
N TYR A 8 1.66 -26.42 -27.35
CA TYR A 8 0.59 -27.12 -26.64
C TYR A 8 1.09 -27.71 -25.32
N GLU A 9 2.31 -28.26 -25.34
CA GLU A 9 3.00 -28.78 -24.15
C GLU A 9 3.31 -27.68 -23.13
N VAL A 10 3.77 -26.51 -23.59
CA VAL A 10 4.03 -25.35 -22.72
C VAL A 10 2.77 -24.84 -22.02
N LEU A 11 1.63 -24.84 -22.71
CA LEU A 11 0.33 -24.51 -22.11
C LEU A 11 -0.33 -25.69 -21.39
N ASN A 12 0.27 -26.88 -21.44
CA ASN A 12 -0.23 -28.12 -20.85
C ASN A 12 -1.68 -28.42 -21.27
N VAL A 13 -1.94 -28.35 -22.57
CA VAL A 13 -3.23 -28.60 -23.23
C VAL A 13 -3.07 -29.57 -24.39
N SER A 14 -4.15 -30.25 -24.77
CA SER A 14 -4.16 -31.13 -25.95
C SER A 14 -4.04 -30.33 -27.26
N VAL A 15 -3.53 -30.95 -28.33
CA VAL A 15 -3.52 -30.38 -29.69
C VAL A 15 -4.93 -30.06 -30.21
N ASP A 16 -5.92 -30.83 -29.75
CA ASP A 16 -7.34 -30.65 -30.08
C ASP A 16 -8.07 -29.71 -29.13
N ALA A 17 -7.37 -29.03 -28.22
CA ALA A 17 -7.97 -28.15 -27.21
C ALA A 17 -8.74 -26.99 -27.85
N ASP A 18 -9.92 -26.70 -27.29
CA ASP A 18 -10.74 -25.54 -27.65
C ASP A 18 -10.10 -24.23 -27.14
N GLU A 19 -10.43 -23.10 -27.76
CA GLU A 19 -9.97 -21.76 -27.39
C GLU A 19 -10.25 -21.46 -25.90
N HIS A 20 -11.41 -21.91 -25.40
CA HIS A 20 -11.77 -21.76 -23.99
C HIS A 20 -10.82 -22.51 -23.04
N GLU A 21 -10.34 -23.69 -23.45
CA GLU A 21 -9.42 -24.53 -22.68
C GLU A 21 -8.00 -23.93 -22.69
N ILE A 22 -7.55 -23.46 -23.85
CA ILE A 22 -6.29 -22.73 -24.02
C ILE A 22 -6.26 -21.47 -23.12
N LYS A 23 -7.33 -20.68 -23.14
CA LYS A 23 -7.48 -19.48 -22.30
C LYS A 23 -7.57 -19.79 -20.81
N ARG A 24 -8.18 -20.91 -20.43
CA ARG A 24 -8.22 -21.36 -19.03
C ARG A 24 -6.84 -21.78 -18.54
N SER A 25 -6.09 -22.55 -19.34
CA SER A 25 -4.75 -23.00 -18.95
C SER A 25 -3.75 -21.84 -18.88
N TYR A 26 -3.80 -20.90 -19.84
CA TYR A 26 -3.01 -19.69 -19.81
C TYR A 26 -3.22 -18.89 -18.52
N ARG A 27 -4.48 -18.63 -18.11
CA ARG A 27 -4.76 -17.88 -16.87
C ARG A 27 -4.17 -18.56 -15.63
N ARG A 28 -4.27 -19.89 -15.56
CA ARG A 28 -3.71 -20.67 -14.45
C ARG A 28 -2.17 -20.59 -14.41
N LEU A 29 -1.50 -20.71 -15.55
CA LEU A 29 -0.04 -20.67 -15.64
C LEU A 29 0.51 -19.25 -15.48
N ALA A 30 -0.17 -18.24 -16.02
CA ALA A 30 0.20 -16.84 -15.89
C ALA A 30 0.12 -16.35 -14.43
N LEU A 31 -0.87 -16.80 -13.66
CA LEU A 31 -0.95 -16.53 -12.22
C LEU A 31 0.15 -17.26 -11.43
N LYS A 32 0.49 -18.48 -11.84
CA LYS A 32 1.52 -19.31 -11.20
C LYS A 32 2.92 -18.74 -11.39
N TYR A 33 3.24 -18.25 -12.59
CA TYR A 33 4.55 -17.71 -12.95
C TYR A 33 4.59 -16.18 -12.98
N HIS A 34 3.62 -15.51 -12.35
CA HIS A 34 3.56 -14.05 -12.37
C HIS A 34 4.80 -13.44 -11.68
N PRO A 35 5.46 -12.43 -12.27
CA PRO A 35 6.70 -11.85 -11.74
C PRO A 35 6.52 -11.21 -10.36
N ASP A 36 5.32 -10.70 -10.05
CA ASP A 36 4.98 -10.11 -8.75
C ASP A 36 4.90 -11.15 -7.61
N LYS A 37 4.51 -12.40 -7.93
CA LYS A 37 4.43 -13.49 -6.96
C LYS A 37 5.74 -14.28 -6.84
N ASN A 38 6.61 -14.18 -7.85
CA ASN A 38 7.88 -14.92 -7.94
C ASN A 38 9.06 -13.95 -8.12
N THR A 39 9.16 -12.99 -7.22
CA THR A 39 10.18 -11.92 -7.29
C THR A 39 11.59 -12.52 -7.12
N GLY A 40 12.40 -12.44 -8.18
CA GLY A 40 13.81 -12.88 -8.17
C GLY A 40 14.08 -14.30 -8.69
N ASP A 41 13.07 -15.01 -9.21
CA ASP A 41 13.25 -16.32 -9.86
C ASP A 41 13.31 -16.19 -11.39
N GLU A 42 14.52 -16.32 -11.95
CA GLU A 42 14.76 -16.25 -13.41
C GLU A 42 14.05 -17.37 -14.17
N ALA A 43 13.88 -18.56 -13.56
CA ALA A 43 13.21 -19.69 -14.20
C ALA A 43 11.70 -19.45 -14.31
N ALA A 44 11.09 -18.82 -13.31
CA ALA A 44 9.69 -18.42 -13.35
C ALA A 44 9.45 -17.34 -14.41
N ALA A 45 10.36 -16.37 -14.53
CA ALA A 45 10.29 -15.33 -15.56
C ALA A 45 10.41 -15.92 -16.98
N ASP A 46 11.29 -16.90 -17.20
CA ASP A 46 11.44 -17.55 -18.50
C ASP A 46 10.26 -18.47 -18.84
N MET A 47 9.68 -19.15 -17.85
CA MET A 47 8.45 -19.92 -18.05
C MET A 47 7.25 -19.02 -18.36
N PHE A 48 7.15 -17.86 -17.71
CA PHE A 48 6.13 -16.86 -18.01
C PHE A 48 6.23 -16.39 -19.48
N LYS A 49 7.44 -16.06 -19.95
CA LYS A 49 7.67 -15.68 -21.36
C LYS A 49 7.23 -16.78 -22.33
N LYS A 50 7.57 -18.03 -22.05
CA LYS A 50 7.19 -19.19 -22.89
C LYS A 50 5.68 -19.39 -22.94
N VAL A 51 5.01 -19.31 -21.78
CA VAL A 51 3.55 -19.43 -21.64
C VAL A 51 2.82 -18.31 -22.38
N SER A 52 3.33 -17.08 -22.29
CA SER A 52 2.81 -15.92 -23.02
C SER A 52 2.94 -16.06 -24.53
N ASN A 53 4.11 -16.51 -25.02
CA ASN A 53 4.33 -16.75 -26.45
C ASN A 53 3.40 -17.86 -26.98
N ALA A 54 3.30 -18.97 -26.26
CA ALA A 54 2.43 -20.09 -26.65
C ALA A 54 0.95 -19.67 -26.73
N TYR A 55 0.48 -18.85 -25.79
CA TYR A 55 -0.89 -18.32 -25.83
C TYR A 55 -1.11 -17.37 -27.00
N GLU A 56 -0.14 -16.53 -27.36
CA GLU A 56 -0.27 -15.60 -28.49
C GLU A 56 -0.48 -16.32 -29.83
N VAL A 57 0.24 -17.43 -30.04
CA VAL A 57 0.12 -18.22 -31.28
C VAL A 57 -1.14 -19.09 -31.28
N LEU A 58 -1.49 -19.69 -30.14
CA LEU A 58 -2.59 -20.65 -30.04
C LEU A 58 -3.97 -20.02 -29.80
N SER A 59 -4.03 -18.75 -29.36
CA SER A 59 -5.30 -18.02 -29.16
C SER A 59 -5.87 -17.43 -30.45
N ASP A 60 -5.03 -17.16 -31.45
CA ASP A 60 -5.48 -16.66 -32.76
C ASP A 60 -5.70 -17.82 -33.72
N ALA A 61 -6.91 -17.91 -34.29
CA ALA A 61 -7.30 -19.02 -35.16
C ALA A 61 -6.49 -19.11 -36.46
N GLU A 62 -6.00 -17.99 -36.99
CA GLU A 62 -5.17 -17.95 -38.19
C GLU A 62 -3.72 -18.35 -37.86
N LYS A 63 -3.15 -17.79 -36.79
CA LYS A 63 -1.79 -18.14 -36.33
C LYS A 63 -1.69 -19.60 -35.90
N ARG A 64 -2.71 -20.13 -35.21
CA ARG A 64 -2.81 -21.54 -34.83
C ARG A 64 -2.82 -22.44 -36.06
N GLN A 65 -3.60 -22.10 -37.08
CA GLN A 65 -3.61 -22.88 -38.33
C GLN A 65 -2.28 -22.87 -39.06
N VAL A 66 -1.57 -21.74 -39.07
CA VAL A 66 -0.24 -21.63 -39.67
C VAL A 66 0.77 -22.47 -38.89
N TYR A 67 0.75 -22.38 -37.56
CA TYR A 67 1.58 -23.20 -36.67
C TYR A 67 1.30 -24.70 -36.83
N ASP A 68 0.03 -25.09 -36.90
CA ASP A 68 -0.37 -26.50 -37.02
C ASP A 68 0.08 -27.12 -38.35
N LYS A 69 0.06 -26.33 -39.43
CA LYS A 69 0.44 -26.77 -40.78
C LYS A 69 1.95 -26.71 -41.03
N TYR A 70 2.63 -25.69 -40.52
CA TYR A 70 4.00 -25.35 -40.91
C TYR A 70 5.01 -25.31 -39.75
N GLY A 71 4.59 -25.47 -38.50
CA GLY A 71 5.47 -25.38 -37.33
C GLY A 71 5.99 -23.95 -37.08
N LYS A 72 6.95 -23.79 -36.18
CA LYS A 72 7.54 -22.47 -35.85
C LYS A 72 8.13 -21.74 -37.06
N GLU A 73 8.70 -22.47 -38.02
CA GLU A 73 9.26 -21.92 -39.27
C GLU A 73 8.20 -21.19 -40.13
N GLY A 74 6.92 -21.59 -40.02
CA GLY A 74 5.81 -20.97 -40.75
C GLY A 74 5.40 -19.62 -40.18
N LEU A 75 5.54 -19.42 -38.86
CA LEU A 75 5.31 -18.12 -38.23
C LEU A 75 6.41 -17.11 -38.57
N GLU A 76 7.67 -17.56 -38.65
CA GLU A 76 8.82 -16.70 -38.93
C GLU A 76 8.83 -16.19 -40.38
N LYS A 77 8.39 -17.02 -41.34
CA LYS A 77 8.25 -16.61 -42.75
C LYS A 77 6.97 -15.84 -43.07
N GLY A 78 5.96 -15.89 -42.19
CA GLY A 78 4.72 -15.11 -42.32
C GLY A 78 4.82 -13.63 -41.91
N MET A 79 5.93 -13.24 -41.27
CA MET A 79 6.21 -11.86 -40.85
C MET A 79 7.34 -11.21 -41.69
N GLY A 80 7.28 -11.37 -43.02
CA GLY A 80 8.34 -10.89 -43.91
C GLY A 80 7.85 -10.04 -45.08
N GLU A 81 7.52 -8.77 -44.84
CA GLU A 81 7.83 -7.65 -45.77
C GLU A 81 7.61 -6.29 -45.08
N GLY A 82 8.59 -5.81 -44.30
CA GLY A 82 8.61 -4.43 -43.82
C GLY A 82 9.24 -4.22 -42.44
N GLY A 83 10.52 -3.85 -42.42
CA GLY A 83 11.18 -3.26 -41.24
C GLY A 83 12.09 -4.22 -40.49
N GLY A 84 13.39 -3.94 -40.55
CA GLY A 84 14.38 -4.64 -39.74
C GLY A 84 14.12 -4.43 -38.25
N PHE A 85 13.89 -5.52 -37.53
CA PHE A 85 13.86 -5.54 -36.08
C PHE A 85 15.11 -6.28 -35.59
N HIS A 86 16.10 -5.51 -35.18
CA HIS A 86 17.06 -6.01 -34.21
C HIS A 86 16.36 -5.94 -32.84
N ASP A 87 16.46 -7.05 -32.10
CA ASP A 87 16.03 -7.27 -30.71
C ASP A 87 14.58 -7.75 -30.51
N ALA A 88 14.45 -9.04 -30.17
CA ALA A 88 13.19 -9.72 -29.88
C ALA A 88 12.48 -9.21 -28.60
N THR A 89 13.17 -8.39 -27.81
CA THR A 89 12.63 -7.65 -26.66
C THR A 89 11.71 -6.51 -27.09
N ASP A 90 11.95 -5.88 -28.25
CA ASP A 90 11.21 -4.70 -28.72
C ASP A 90 9.85 -5.08 -29.38
N ILE A 91 9.79 -6.29 -29.96
CA ILE A 91 8.56 -6.90 -30.49
C ILE A 91 7.60 -7.31 -29.36
N PHE A 92 8.12 -7.77 -28.21
CA PHE A 92 7.29 -8.15 -27.07
C PHE A 92 6.61 -6.92 -26.43
N SER A 93 7.28 -5.76 -26.40
CA SER A 93 6.68 -4.47 -26.00
C SER A 93 5.63 -3.94 -26.97
N MET A 94 5.75 -4.26 -28.26
CA MET A 94 4.81 -3.83 -29.29
C MET A 94 3.53 -4.68 -29.31
N PHE A 95 3.60 -5.95 -28.87
CA PHE A 95 2.49 -6.90 -28.93
C PHE A 95 1.79 -7.15 -27.58
N PHE A 96 2.51 -7.16 -26.45
CA PHE A 96 1.91 -7.23 -25.09
C PHE A 96 1.52 -5.86 -24.53
N GLY A 97 1.90 -4.77 -25.21
CA GLY A 97 1.58 -3.39 -24.85
C GLY A 97 0.61 -2.74 -25.82
N GLY A 98 -0.65 -3.22 -25.85
CA GLY A 98 -1.86 -2.55 -26.37
C GLY A 98 -1.68 -1.54 -27.51
N GLY A 99 -2.14 -1.93 -28.71
CA GLY A 99 -2.03 -1.18 -29.96
C GLY A 99 -2.10 0.33 -29.81
N ALA A 100 -1.18 1.03 -30.49
CA ALA A 100 -1.00 2.47 -30.60
C ALA A 100 -2.15 3.30 -29.99
N ARG A 101 -2.26 3.31 -28.66
CA ARG A 101 -2.96 4.36 -27.97
C ARG A 101 -2.16 5.59 -28.34
N GLU A 102 -2.82 6.60 -28.91
CA GLU A 102 -2.26 7.95 -28.97
C GLU A 102 -1.63 8.20 -27.60
N ARG A 103 -0.30 8.26 -27.56
CA ARG A 103 0.42 8.56 -26.33
C ARG A 103 -0.02 9.98 -26.03
N GLY A 104 -0.97 10.12 -25.10
CA GLY A 104 -1.50 11.41 -24.71
C GLY A 104 -0.35 12.37 -24.45
N GLU A 105 -0.60 13.67 -24.71
CA GLU A 105 0.43 14.70 -24.55
C GLU A 105 1.22 14.45 -23.25
N PRO A 106 2.57 14.47 -23.30
CA PRO A 106 3.39 14.17 -22.15
C PRO A 106 2.96 15.08 -20.99
N LYS A 107 2.74 14.52 -19.80
CA LYS A 107 2.47 15.29 -18.58
C LYS A 107 3.74 15.40 -17.73
N PRO A 108 3.98 16.55 -17.07
CA PRO A 108 5.03 16.67 -16.06
C PRO A 108 4.75 15.72 -14.88
N LYS A 109 5.78 15.37 -14.11
CA LYS A 109 5.62 14.52 -12.92
C LYS A 109 4.76 15.20 -11.85
N ASP A 110 3.87 14.41 -11.25
CA ASP A 110 2.98 14.86 -10.18
C ASP A 110 3.75 15.17 -8.89
N ILE A 111 3.19 16.07 -8.09
CA ILE A 111 3.71 16.42 -6.76
C ILE A 111 2.97 15.59 -5.73
N VAL A 112 3.68 14.73 -5.01
CA VAL A 112 3.14 13.98 -3.88
C VAL A 112 3.41 14.76 -2.59
N HIS A 113 2.35 15.00 -1.80
CA HIS A 113 2.46 15.65 -0.51
C HIS A 113 1.75 14.81 0.56
N GLU A 114 2.37 14.68 1.73
CA GLU A 114 1.80 13.95 2.86
C GLU A 114 1.24 14.96 3.86
N LEU A 115 -0.07 14.87 4.13
CA LEU A 115 -0.77 15.72 5.07
C LEU A 115 -1.02 14.97 6.38
N GLU A 116 -0.40 15.44 7.46
CA GLU A 116 -0.63 14.90 8.79
C GLU A 116 -2.02 15.31 9.33
N VAL A 117 -2.79 14.31 9.77
CA VAL A 117 -4.14 14.46 10.32
C VAL A 117 -4.27 13.72 11.64
N THR A 118 -5.08 14.25 12.55
CA THR A 118 -5.41 13.55 13.81
C THR A 118 -6.66 12.69 13.63
N LEU A 119 -6.89 11.78 14.56
CA LEU A 119 -8.11 10.99 14.63
C LEU A 119 -9.35 11.87 14.83
N ASP A 120 -9.22 12.95 15.60
CA ASP A 120 -10.28 13.94 15.82
C ASP A 120 -10.68 14.65 14.53
N ASP A 121 -9.71 15.00 13.68
CA ASP A 121 -9.95 15.62 12.37
C ASP A 121 -10.77 14.68 11.46
N LEU A 122 -10.46 13.38 11.50
CA LEU A 122 -11.15 12.35 10.71
C LEU A 122 -12.55 12.04 11.23
N TYR A 123 -12.76 12.16 12.54
CA TYR A 123 -14.04 11.89 13.19
C TYR A 123 -15.01 13.07 13.00
N ASN A 124 -14.54 14.31 13.26
CA ASN A 124 -15.38 15.50 13.21
C ASN A 124 -15.47 16.14 11.82
N GLY A 125 -14.50 15.82 10.94
CA GLY A 125 -14.27 16.51 9.68
C GLY A 125 -13.48 17.80 9.92
N ALA A 126 -12.56 18.12 9.01
CA ALA A 126 -11.69 19.27 9.14
C ALA A 126 -11.36 19.87 7.77
N THR A 127 -11.03 21.16 7.73
CA THR A 127 -10.47 21.80 6.53
C THR A 127 -9.05 22.23 6.83
N LYS A 128 -8.06 21.62 6.14
CA LYS A 128 -6.64 21.93 6.33
C LYS A 128 -6.07 22.68 5.15
N LYS A 129 -5.26 23.69 5.44
CA LYS A 129 -4.53 24.48 4.43
C LYS A 129 -3.12 23.92 4.27
N VAL A 130 -2.78 23.52 3.06
CA VAL A 130 -1.48 22.93 2.71
C VAL A 130 -0.72 23.88 1.80
N MET A 131 0.50 24.25 2.20
CA MET A 131 1.37 25.08 1.38
C MET A 131 2.24 24.20 0.47
N ILE A 132 2.09 24.36 -0.83
CA ILE A 132 2.78 23.57 -1.85
C ILE A 132 3.68 24.47 -2.67
N SER A 133 4.92 24.03 -2.85
CA SER A 133 5.89 24.69 -3.73
C SER A 133 5.91 23.99 -5.08
N ARG A 134 5.55 24.72 -6.13
CA ARG A 134 5.47 24.19 -7.51
C ARG A 134 6.21 25.09 -8.49
N ASN A 135 6.63 24.54 -9.62
CA ASN A 135 7.16 25.33 -10.72
C ASN A 135 6.01 25.79 -11.62
N ARG A 136 5.84 27.09 -11.81
CA ARG A 136 4.92 27.68 -12.79
C ARG A 136 5.70 28.51 -13.80
N PHE A 137 5.08 28.83 -14.94
CA PHE A 137 5.71 29.77 -15.87
C PHE A 137 6.04 31.09 -15.17
N CYS A 138 7.25 31.59 -15.44
CA CYS A 138 7.73 32.79 -14.79
C CYS A 138 6.80 33.98 -15.11
N GLY A 139 6.25 34.65 -14.10
CA GLY A 139 5.31 35.77 -14.31
C GLY A 139 5.90 36.91 -15.14
N THR A 140 7.21 37.15 -15.08
CA THR A 140 7.90 38.22 -15.83
C THR A 140 8.03 37.91 -17.32
N CYS A 141 8.35 36.66 -17.69
CA CYS A 141 8.65 36.29 -19.07
C CYS A 141 7.63 35.34 -19.72
N LYS A 142 6.65 34.86 -18.94
CA LYS A 142 5.57 33.94 -19.33
C LYS A 142 6.08 32.72 -20.12
N GLY A 143 7.21 32.14 -19.69
CA GLY A 143 7.80 30.98 -20.34
C GLY A 143 8.79 31.27 -21.48
N SER A 144 8.97 32.54 -21.89
CA SER A 144 9.92 32.87 -22.97
C SER A 144 11.40 32.77 -22.55
N GLY A 145 11.68 32.91 -21.25
CA GLY A 145 13.05 32.93 -20.71
C GLY A 145 13.79 34.26 -20.90
N LEU A 146 13.15 35.23 -21.56
CA LEU A 146 13.71 36.53 -21.91
C LEU A 146 13.10 37.64 -21.05
N LYS A 147 13.82 38.74 -20.88
CA LYS A 147 13.21 39.98 -20.39
C LYS A 147 12.13 40.43 -21.39
N PRO A 148 11.10 41.18 -20.94
CA PRO A 148 10.13 41.78 -21.86
C PRO A 148 10.85 42.56 -22.97
N GLY A 149 10.62 42.18 -24.23
CA GLY A 149 11.28 42.77 -25.41
C GLY A 149 12.67 42.23 -25.77
N GLY A 150 13.21 41.27 -25.01
CA GLY A 150 14.46 40.59 -25.33
C GLY A 150 14.35 39.78 -26.62
N LYS A 151 15.45 39.69 -27.37
CA LYS A 151 15.47 39.02 -28.69
C LYS A 151 16.32 37.75 -28.65
N ARG A 152 15.93 36.77 -29.45
CA ARG A 152 16.74 35.59 -29.73
C ARG A 152 17.43 35.79 -31.06
N THR A 153 18.71 35.46 -31.13
CA THR A 153 19.48 35.50 -32.36
C THR A 153 19.82 34.07 -32.77
N THR A 154 19.70 33.74 -34.05
CA THR A 154 20.05 32.41 -34.53
C THR A 154 21.53 32.12 -34.26
N CYS A 155 21.83 30.90 -33.80
CA CYS A 155 23.21 30.53 -33.52
C CYS A 155 24.03 30.50 -34.81
N PHE A 156 25.12 31.27 -34.86
CA PHE A 156 25.98 31.34 -36.05
C PHE A 156 26.68 30.00 -36.36
N GLN A 157 26.96 29.18 -35.33
CA GLN A 157 27.74 27.95 -35.48
C GLN A 157 26.90 26.78 -36.01
N CYS A 158 25.69 26.57 -35.48
CA CYS A 158 24.79 25.51 -35.96
C CYS A 158 23.68 26.02 -36.90
N ARG A 159 23.60 27.33 -37.14
CA ARG A 159 22.57 27.99 -37.98
C ARG A 159 21.14 27.57 -37.63
N GLY A 160 20.81 27.54 -36.34
CA GLY A 160 19.48 27.15 -35.86
C GLY A 160 19.29 25.65 -35.64
N ARG A 161 20.24 24.79 -36.05
CA ARG A 161 20.06 23.33 -35.96
C ARG A 161 20.27 22.73 -34.57
N GLY A 162 20.84 23.48 -33.63
CA GLY A 162 21.16 23.00 -32.27
C GLY A 162 22.32 21.98 -32.19
N VAL A 163 22.67 21.33 -33.30
CA VAL A 163 23.69 20.29 -33.38
C VAL A 163 24.74 20.59 -34.45
N LEU A 164 25.94 20.03 -34.27
CA LEU A 164 27.04 20.07 -35.23
C LEU A 164 27.41 18.64 -35.63
N LEU A 165 27.55 18.40 -36.94
CA LEU A 165 28.05 17.14 -37.47
C LEU A 165 29.57 17.15 -37.41
N ARG A 166 30.16 16.27 -36.60
CA ARG A 166 31.61 16.09 -36.52
C ARG A 166 31.96 14.75 -37.15
N THR A 167 32.80 14.77 -38.17
CA THR A 167 33.30 13.54 -38.79
C THR A 167 34.46 13.02 -37.94
N GLN A 168 34.29 11.85 -37.34
CA GLN A 168 35.29 11.16 -36.55
C GLN A 168 35.78 9.93 -37.32
N GLN A 169 37.09 9.85 -37.54
CA GLN A 169 37.71 8.68 -38.15
C GLN A 169 37.79 7.57 -37.10
N VAL A 170 36.95 6.56 -37.26
CA VAL A 170 36.92 5.39 -36.37
C VAL A 170 37.98 4.39 -36.81
N PHE A 171 38.26 4.32 -38.13
CA PHE A 171 39.24 3.42 -38.72
C PHE A 171 39.87 4.03 -40.00
N PRO A 172 41.10 3.65 -40.39
CA PRO A 172 41.65 4.02 -41.71
C PRO A 172 40.68 3.67 -42.85
N GLY A 173 40.23 4.67 -43.61
CA GLY A 173 39.24 4.52 -44.68
C GLY A 173 37.77 4.61 -44.25
N PHE A 174 37.47 4.61 -42.94
CA PHE A 174 36.10 4.69 -42.42
C PHE A 174 35.91 5.93 -41.53
N HIS A 175 35.19 6.90 -42.08
CA HIS A 175 34.82 8.13 -41.41
C HIS A 175 33.34 8.09 -41.02
N HIS A 176 33.05 8.23 -39.73
CA HIS A 176 31.69 8.23 -39.20
C HIS A 176 31.30 9.65 -38.81
N GLN A 177 30.13 10.12 -39.26
CA GLN A 177 29.61 11.43 -38.86
C GLN A 177 28.83 11.27 -37.55
N VAL A 178 29.35 11.85 -36.47
CA VAL A 178 28.68 11.89 -35.18
C VAL A 178 28.02 13.24 -34.96
N GLN A 179 26.76 13.23 -34.55
CA GLN A 179 26.01 14.43 -34.20
C GLN A 179 26.35 14.83 -32.76
N MET A 180 26.99 15.98 -32.57
CA MET A 180 27.25 16.53 -31.24
C MET A 180 26.38 17.76 -31.01
N HIS A 181 26.04 18.04 -29.75
CA HIS A 181 25.35 19.29 -29.40
C HIS A 181 26.25 20.50 -29.71
N CYS A 182 25.66 21.57 -30.23
CA CYS A 182 26.41 22.79 -30.52
C CYS A 182 26.85 23.46 -29.21
N THR A 183 28.15 23.62 -29.00
CA THR A 183 28.70 24.20 -27.77
C THR A 183 28.40 25.69 -27.61
N ALA A 184 28.15 26.43 -28.71
CA ALA A 184 27.83 27.85 -28.65
C ALA A 184 26.39 28.16 -28.20
N CYS A 185 25.41 27.30 -28.49
CA CYS A 185 24.02 27.47 -28.06
C CYS A 185 23.52 26.39 -27.10
N GLY A 186 24.38 25.45 -26.70
CA GLY A 186 24.04 24.35 -25.80
C GLY A 186 22.94 23.42 -26.32
N GLY A 187 22.69 23.38 -27.63
CA GLY A 187 21.61 22.60 -28.22
C GLY A 187 20.35 23.39 -28.58
N GLU A 188 20.17 24.64 -28.13
CA GLU A 188 18.92 25.38 -28.35
C GLU A 188 18.74 25.93 -29.77
N GLY A 189 19.80 25.99 -30.57
CA GLY A 189 19.77 26.56 -31.93
C GLY A 189 19.77 28.08 -32.00
N GLU A 190 19.46 28.74 -30.88
CA GLU A 190 19.45 30.19 -30.72
C GLU A 190 20.40 30.62 -29.59
N ILE A 191 20.92 31.84 -29.70
CA ILE A 191 21.77 32.49 -28.70
C ILE A 191 21.00 33.70 -28.17
N VAL A 192 21.05 33.87 -26.85
CA VAL A 192 20.42 34.99 -26.14
C VAL A 192 21.54 35.82 -25.51
N ALA A 193 21.50 37.14 -25.72
CA ALA A 193 22.44 38.05 -25.06
C ALA A 193 22.23 38.03 -23.54
N ALA A 194 23.31 38.07 -22.75
CA ALA A 194 23.22 38.02 -21.30
C ALA A 194 22.34 39.14 -20.69
N THR A 195 22.26 40.30 -21.36
CA THR A 195 21.39 41.42 -21.01
C THR A 195 19.90 41.09 -21.13
N ASP A 196 19.55 40.18 -22.04
CA ASP A 196 18.18 39.87 -22.44
C ASP A 196 17.62 38.66 -21.70
N ILE A 197 18.45 37.96 -20.93
CA ILE A 197 18.03 36.86 -20.07
C ILE A 197 17.11 37.38 -18.97
N CYS A 198 15.96 36.74 -18.80
CA CYS A 198 15.00 37.10 -17.75
C CYS A 198 15.66 37.02 -16.36
N THR A 199 15.59 38.10 -15.58
CA THR A 199 16.16 38.15 -14.23
C THR A 199 15.36 37.31 -13.23
N GLY A 200 14.03 37.20 -13.41
CA GLY A 200 13.14 36.46 -12.51
C GLY A 200 13.34 34.94 -12.54
N CYS A 201 13.56 34.35 -13.72
CA CYS A 201 13.82 32.91 -13.86
C CYS A 201 15.27 32.58 -14.25
N ARG A 202 16.12 33.58 -14.48
CA ARG A 202 17.51 33.42 -14.97
C ARG A 202 17.58 32.54 -16.21
N GLY A 203 16.66 32.74 -17.15
CA GLY A 203 16.58 31.97 -18.40
C GLY A 203 15.87 30.61 -18.29
N LYS A 204 15.49 30.15 -17.09
CA LYS A 204 14.87 28.83 -16.87
C LYS A 204 13.41 28.70 -17.32
N ARG A 205 12.78 29.80 -17.76
CA ARG A 205 11.38 29.87 -18.27
C ARG A 205 10.29 29.58 -17.23
N ALA A 206 10.58 28.82 -16.17
CA ALA A 206 9.72 28.59 -15.01
C ALA A 206 10.33 29.18 -13.73
N ALA A 207 9.48 29.49 -12.74
CA ALA A 207 9.85 29.96 -11.42
C ALA A 207 9.10 29.17 -10.33
N ARG A 208 9.70 29.04 -9.15
CA ARG A 208 9.05 28.42 -7.99
C ARG A 208 8.02 29.37 -7.40
N GLU A 209 6.79 28.90 -7.28
CA GLU A 209 5.65 29.59 -6.70
C GLU A 209 5.13 28.76 -5.51
N LYS A 210 4.75 29.45 -4.44
CA LYS A 210 4.09 28.84 -3.28
C LYS A 210 2.59 29.07 -3.40
N SER A 211 1.80 28.00 -3.48
CA SER A 211 0.34 28.04 -3.47
C SER A 211 -0.19 27.39 -2.20
N VAL A 212 -1.29 27.92 -1.67
CA VAL A 212 -2.02 27.30 -0.55
C VAL A 212 -3.23 26.57 -1.13
N LEU A 213 -3.30 25.26 -0.93
CA LEU A 213 -4.45 24.43 -1.29
C LEU A 213 -5.26 24.12 -0.04
N GLU A 214 -6.58 24.23 -0.15
CA GLU A 214 -7.53 23.89 0.90
C GLU A 214 -8.01 22.46 0.68
N VAL A 215 -7.74 21.59 1.66
CA VAL A 215 -8.14 20.19 1.67
C VAL A 215 -9.31 20.03 2.62
N HIS A 216 -10.46 19.65 2.08
CA HIS A 216 -11.65 19.33 2.86
C HIS A 216 -11.63 17.84 3.21
N ILE A 217 -11.49 17.54 4.50
CA ILE A 217 -11.47 16.18 5.05
C ILE A 217 -12.88 15.90 5.57
N ASP A 218 -13.55 14.98 4.89
CA ASP A 218 -14.88 14.54 5.29
C ASP A 218 -14.83 13.62 6.51
N ARG A 219 -15.97 13.51 7.20
CA ARG A 219 -16.11 12.59 8.32
C ARG A 219 -15.97 11.14 7.83
N GLY A 220 -15.13 10.38 8.52
CA GLY A 220 -14.90 8.97 8.19
C GLY A 220 -13.89 8.73 7.08
N THR A 221 -13.24 9.76 6.52
CA THR A 221 -12.20 9.59 5.50
C THR A 221 -11.14 8.59 5.95
N SER A 222 -10.78 7.66 5.07
CA SER A 222 -9.85 6.56 5.36
C SER A 222 -8.40 6.96 5.06
N LYS A 223 -7.43 6.26 5.66
CA LYS A 223 -6.00 6.50 5.40
C LYS A 223 -5.61 6.25 3.93
N SER A 224 -6.31 5.35 3.25
CA SER A 224 -6.11 5.04 1.83
C SER A 224 -6.64 6.12 0.88
N ASP A 225 -7.44 7.06 1.38
CA ASP A 225 -7.98 8.14 0.56
C ASP A 225 -6.88 9.16 0.24
N HIS A 226 -6.93 9.70 -0.97
CA HIS A 226 -6.04 10.77 -1.42
C HIS A 226 -6.86 11.87 -2.11
N PHE A 227 -6.35 13.10 -2.01
CA PHE A 227 -6.95 14.26 -2.65
C PHE A 227 -6.11 14.66 -3.87
N THR A 228 -6.77 14.75 -5.02
CA THR A 228 -6.13 15.09 -6.28
C THR A 228 -6.52 16.51 -6.69
N PHE A 229 -5.53 17.39 -6.82
CA PHE A 229 -5.70 18.72 -7.38
C PHE A 229 -5.14 18.75 -8.79
N THR A 230 -6.04 18.54 -9.75
CA THR A 230 -5.69 18.43 -11.17
C THR A 230 -5.13 19.74 -11.71
N GLY A 231 -3.98 19.68 -12.39
CA GLY A 231 -3.30 20.81 -13.00
C GLY A 231 -2.62 21.76 -12.01
N GLU A 232 -2.69 21.48 -10.71
CA GLU A 232 -2.07 22.29 -9.66
C GLU A 232 -0.59 21.95 -9.40
N GLY A 233 -0.03 21.00 -10.14
CA GLY A 233 1.37 20.57 -10.03
C GLY A 233 2.35 21.42 -10.85
N ASN A 234 3.48 20.81 -11.22
CA ASN A 234 4.55 21.50 -11.96
C ASN A 234 4.16 21.77 -13.42
N GLN A 235 4.63 22.90 -13.95
CA GLN A 235 4.66 23.21 -15.37
C GLN A 235 6.09 23.16 -15.89
N GLU A 236 6.29 22.48 -17.01
CA GLU A 236 7.59 22.36 -17.67
C GLU A 236 7.56 23.04 -19.05
N PRO A 237 8.61 23.81 -19.40
CA PRO A 237 8.70 24.41 -20.74
C PRO A 237 8.73 23.34 -21.83
N GLY A 238 7.86 23.47 -22.84
CA GLY A 238 7.72 22.49 -23.92
C GLY A 238 6.63 21.45 -23.68
N ILE A 239 6.05 21.42 -22.47
CA ILE A 239 4.88 20.61 -22.15
C ILE A 239 3.68 21.53 -21.91
N ARG A 240 2.56 21.25 -22.59
CA ARG A 240 1.34 22.07 -22.50
C ARG A 240 0.55 21.80 -21.22
N LEU A 241 0.52 20.55 -20.79
CA LEU A 241 -0.20 20.11 -19.59
C LEU A 241 0.60 20.44 -18.33
N SER A 242 -0.12 20.67 -17.23
CA SER A 242 0.48 20.77 -15.90
C SER A 242 0.39 19.40 -15.22
N GLY A 243 1.35 19.08 -14.36
CA GLY A 243 1.23 17.92 -13.46
C GLY A 243 0.12 18.15 -12.43
N ASP A 244 -0.22 17.10 -11.69
CA ASP A 244 -1.22 17.14 -10.64
C ASP A 244 -0.54 17.21 -9.26
N VAL A 245 -1.31 17.57 -8.22
CA VAL A 245 -0.89 17.41 -6.83
C VAL A 245 -1.71 16.31 -6.20
N LEU A 246 -1.03 15.30 -5.67
CA LEU A 246 -1.62 14.20 -4.92
C LEU A 246 -1.31 14.39 -3.44
N ILE A 247 -2.35 14.58 -2.63
CA ILE A 247 -2.22 14.72 -1.18
C ILE A 247 -2.68 13.42 -0.52
N PHE A 248 -1.74 12.72 0.11
CA PHE A 248 -2.01 11.52 0.90
C PHE A 248 -2.15 11.88 2.37
N LEU A 249 -3.06 11.20 3.06
CA LEU A 249 -3.27 11.42 4.49
C LEU A 249 -2.36 10.52 5.32
N SER A 250 -1.70 11.12 6.30
CA SER A 250 -0.95 10.42 7.34
C SER A 250 -1.61 10.61 8.69
N VAL A 251 -2.15 9.54 9.24
CA VAL A 251 -2.89 9.59 10.51
C VAL A 251 -1.91 9.51 11.66
N ARG A 252 -1.87 10.54 12.50
CA ARG A 252 -1.08 10.53 13.73
C ARG A 252 -1.68 9.54 14.71
N SER A 253 -0.83 8.72 15.34
CA SER A 253 -1.23 7.82 16.42
C SER A 253 -1.87 8.60 17.57
N HIS A 254 -3.07 8.22 17.98
CA HIS A 254 -3.75 8.80 19.14
C HIS A 254 -3.37 8.02 20.41
N PRO A 255 -3.20 8.68 21.57
CA PRO A 255 -2.76 8.01 22.80
C PRO A 255 -3.78 7.02 23.38
N VAL A 256 -5.08 7.27 23.15
CA VAL A 256 -6.17 6.47 23.76
C VAL A 256 -6.88 5.59 22.73
N PHE A 257 -7.00 6.06 21.48
CA PHE A 257 -7.88 5.49 20.47
C PHE A 257 -7.04 4.89 19.35
N HIS A 258 -7.37 3.67 18.97
CA HIS A 258 -6.82 3.00 17.81
C HIS A 258 -7.94 2.74 16.82
N ARG A 259 -7.81 3.24 15.60
CA ARG A 259 -8.82 3.03 14.54
C ARG A 259 -8.52 1.74 13.81
N ILE A 260 -9.55 0.91 13.66
CA ILE A 260 -9.56 -0.30 12.85
C ILE A 260 -10.75 -0.19 11.90
N ASN A 261 -10.50 0.14 10.63
CA ASN A 261 -11.55 0.43 9.64
C ASN A 261 -12.52 1.52 10.15
N ASP A 262 -13.80 1.19 10.27
CA ASP A 262 -14.84 2.09 10.79
C ASP A 262 -15.05 1.93 12.30
N HIS A 263 -14.22 1.13 12.97
CA HIS A 263 -14.28 0.87 14.40
C HIS A 263 -13.16 1.59 15.15
N LEU A 264 -13.42 1.83 16.43
CA LEU A 264 -12.44 2.36 17.37
C LEU A 264 -12.16 1.31 18.43
N MET A 265 -10.92 1.26 18.88
CA MET A 265 -10.47 0.41 19.97
C MET A 265 -9.79 1.28 21.02
N ILE A 266 -10.08 0.99 22.28
CA ILE A 266 -9.40 1.59 23.43
C ILE A 266 -8.93 0.50 24.38
N ARG A 267 -7.83 0.79 25.09
CA ARG A 267 -7.40 0.00 26.24
C ARG A 267 -7.84 0.74 27.50
N CYS A 268 -8.72 0.11 28.27
CA CYS A 268 -9.24 0.63 29.52
C CYS A 268 -8.57 -0.12 30.68
N PRO A 269 -7.57 0.48 31.34
CA PRO A 269 -6.97 -0.11 32.53
C PRO A 269 -7.99 -0.07 33.68
N ILE A 270 -8.30 -1.23 34.26
CA ILE A 270 -9.16 -1.37 35.43
C ILE A 270 -8.43 -2.13 36.52
N THR A 271 -8.71 -1.83 37.78
CA THR A 271 -8.15 -2.58 38.90
C THR A 271 -8.84 -3.93 39.08
N LEU A 272 -8.18 -4.89 39.71
CA LEU A 272 -8.81 -6.18 40.07
C LEU A 272 -10.09 -6.01 40.89
N GLN A 273 -10.15 -4.99 41.77
CA GLN A 273 -11.35 -4.69 42.54
C GLN A 273 -12.51 -4.27 41.61
N GLU A 274 -12.27 -3.34 40.70
CA GLU A 274 -13.26 -2.87 39.73
C GLU A 274 -13.73 -4.01 38.83
N ALA A 275 -12.81 -4.85 38.37
CA ALA A 275 -13.12 -6.02 37.56
C ALA A 275 -14.07 -7.02 38.25
N LEU A 276 -14.02 -7.14 39.59
CA LEU A 276 -14.86 -8.06 40.37
C LEU A 276 -16.13 -7.40 40.92
N CYS A 277 -16.04 -6.15 41.36
CA CYS A 277 -17.10 -5.46 42.08
C CYS A 277 -17.95 -4.54 41.20
N GLY A 278 -17.58 -4.34 39.93
CA GLY A 278 -18.19 -3.37 39.04
C GLY A 278 -17.50 -2.01 39.12
N PHE A 279 -17.73 -1.18 38.09
CA PHE A 279 -17.11 0.14 37.94
C PHE A 279 -17.95 1.05 37.04
N ASP A 280 -17.75 2.35 37.19
CA ASP A 280 -18.25 3.41 36.32
C ASP A 280 -17.03 4.21 35.83
N VAL A 281 -16.55 3.95 34.62
CA VAL A 281 -15.37 4.64 34.05
C VAL A 281 -15.83 5.64 32.97
N PRO A 282 -15.61 6.95 33.17
CA PRO A 282 -15.85 7.95 32.14
C PRO A 282 -14.70 7.97 31.11
N ILE A 283 -15.05 8.00 29.83
CA ILE A 283 -14.12 8.11 28.71
C ILE A 283 -14.52 9.30 27.86
N GLU A 284 -13.59 10.23 27.66
CA GLU A 284 -13.74 11.34 26.72
C GLU A 284 -13.60 10.81 25.28
N HIS A 285 -14.63 11.02 24.47
CA HIS A 285 -14.68 10.59 23.08
C HIS A 285 -14.15 11.66 22.12
N LEU A 286 -13.97 11.31 20.84
CA LEU A 286 -13.36 12.20 19.82
C LEU A 286 -14.21 13.45 19.48
N ASP A 287 -15.49 13.48 19.88
CA ASP A 287 -16.36 14.66 19.80
C ASP A 287 -16.40 15.49 21.11
N GLY A 288 -15.61 15.11 22.11
CA GLY A 288 -15.62 15.74 23.44
C GLY A 288 -16.79 15.32 24.33
N ARG A 289 -17.63 14.34 23.92
CA ARG A 289 -18.64 13.76 24.81
C ARG A 289 -17.99 12.78 25.78
N GLU A 290 -18.50 12.73 27.01
CA GLU A 290 -18.11 11.70 27.98
C GLU A 290 -19.04 10.48 27.85
N LEU A 291 -18.46 9.33 27.56
CA LEU A 291 -19.12 8.03 27.57
C LEU A 291 -18.83 7.35 28.91
N ILE A 292 -19.86 6.99 29.66
CA ILE A 292 -19.68 6.27 30.93
C ILE A 292 -19.88 4.78 30.67
N ILE A 293 -18.80 4.02 30.78
CA ILE A 293 -18.84 2.56 30.71
C ILE A 293 -19.13 2.03 32.10
N LYS A 294 -20.22 1.27 32.22
CA LYS A 294 -20.71 0.74 33.49
C LYS A 294 -20.70 -0.78 33.51
N ALA A 295 -20.12 -1.34 34.55
CA ALA A 295 -20.24 -2.75 34.91
C ALA A 295 -21.05 -2.84 36.22
N SER A 296 -22.19 -3.54 36.18
CA SER A 296 -23.05 -3.64 37.36
C SER A 296 -22.36 -4.49 38.45
N PRO A 297 -22.55 -4.19 39.75
CA PRO A 297 -21.99 -5.01 40.81
C PRO A 297 -22.39 -6.48 40.68
N GLY A 298 -21.39 -7.38 40.69
CA GLY A 298 -21.57 -8.82 40.46
C GLY A 298 -21.33 -9.27 39.01
N GLN A 299 -21.20 -8.35 38.06
CA GLN A 299 -20.73 -8.66 36.71
C GLN A 299 -19.20 -8.66 36.68
N VAL A 300 -18.61 -9.84 36.60
CA VAL A 300 -17.15 -10.00 36.54
C VAL A 300 -16.65 -9.70 35.14
N VAL A 301 -15.62 -8.86 35.04
CA VAL A 301 -14.91 -8.52 33.80
C VAL A 301 -13.57 -9.24 33.79
N HIS A 302 -13.30 -9.98 32.72
CA HIS A 302 -12.02 -10.68 32.56
C HIS A 302 -10.98 -9.78 31.88
N GLY A 303 -9.69 -9.95 32.21
CA GLY A 303 -8.60 -9.14 31.66
C GLY A 303 -8.30 -9.30 30.18
N ASP A 304 -8.90 -10.30 29.53
CA ASP A 304 -8.82 -10.46 28.07
C ASP A 304 -10.18 -10.22 27.38
N SER A 305 -11.18 -9.73 28.14
CA SER A 305 -12.50 -9.48 27.60
C SER A 305 -12.55 -8.11 26.90
N ALA A 306 -13.26 -8.09 25.77
CA ALA A 306 -13.56 -6.88 25.03
C ALA A 306 -15.07 -6.66 24.99
N TRP A 307 -15.52 -5.47 25.34
CA TRP A 307 -16.92 -5.07 25.19
C TRP A 307 -17.08 -4.15 23.99
N SER A 308 -18.24 -4.22 23.32
CA SER A 308 -18.55 -3.37 22.18
C SER A 308 -19.67 -2.39 22.51
N VAL A 309 -19.44 -1.10 22.27
CA VAL A 309 -20.46 -0.06 22.30
C VAL A 309 -20.88 0.27 20.87
N TYR A 310 -22.16 0.10 20.59
CA TYR A 310 -22.72 0.35 19.26
C TYR A 310 -22.79 1.85 18.97
N ASN A 311 -22.56 2.24 17.70
CA ASN A 311 -22.63 3.61 17.20
C ASN A 311 -21.67 4.62 17.84
N GLU A 312 -20.60 4.15 18.50
CA GLU A 312 -19.55 5.03 19.08
C GLU A 312 -18.17 4.76 18.43
N GLY A 313 -18.14 4.12 17.25
CA GLY A 313 -16.93 3.98 16.42
C GLY A 313 -16.71 5.16 15.46
N MET A 314 -15.86 4.96 14.45
CA MET A 314 -15.64 5.97 13.41
C MET A 314 -16.90 6.16 12.55
N PRO A 315 -17.17 7.38 12.05
CA PRO A 315 -18.20 7.63 11.05
C PRO A 315 -17.93 6.85 9.76
N VAL A 316 -18.97 6.29 9.16
CA VAL A 316 -18.88 5.64 7.85
C VAL A 316 -18.83 6.71 6.77
N LYS A 317 -17.89 6.57 5.83
CA LYS A 317 -17.72 7.52 4.72
C LYS A 317 -18.99 7.60 3.86
N GLY A 318 -19.36 8.80 3.44
CA GLY A 318 -20.51 9.02 2.56
C GLY A 318 -21.87 9.07 3.27
N THR A 319 -21.96 8.72 4.55
CA THR A 319 -23.21 8.83 5.34
C THR A 319 -23.33 10.16 6.09
N GLY A 320 -22.42 11.12 5.87
CA GLY A 320 -22.40 12.40 6.60
C GLY A 320 -22.22 12.28 8.13
N GLY A 321 -21.81 11.11 8.61
CA GLY A 321 -21.71 10.78 10.04
C GLY A 321 -23.00 10.32 10.73
N LEU A 322 -24.06 9.99 9.98
CA LEU A 322 -25.27 9.34 10.52
C LEU A 322 -25.00 7.91 11.00
N GLN A 323 -24.25 7.14 10.22
CA GLN A 323 -23.82 5.79 10.60
C GLN A 323 -22.41 5.85 11.17
N LYS A 324 -22.21 5.14 12.27
CA LYS A 324 -20.93 5.00 12.95
C LYS A 324 -20.68 3.52 13.22
N GLY A 325 -19.42 3.11 13.24
CA GLY A 325 -19.06 1.77 13.66
C GLY A 325 -19.19 1.57 15.17
N LYS A 326 -18.47 0.57 15.68
CA LYS A 326 -18.47 0.20 17.09
C LYS A 326 -17.19 0.70 17.78
N LEU A 327 -17.31 0.97 19.08
CA LEU A 327 -16.18 1.17 19.97
C LEU A 327 -15.93 -0.14 20.73
N PHE A 328 -14.75 -0.71 20.55
CA PHE A 328 -14.26 -1.87 21.31
C PHE A 328 -13.43 -1.40 22.49
N VAL A 329 -13.75 -1.93 23.65
CA VAL A 329 -13.14 -1.57 24.92
C VAL A 329 -12.47 -2.81 25.47
N TYR A 330 -11.15 -2.86 25.35
CA TYR A 330 -10.34 -3.92 25.93
C TYR A 330 -10.01 -3.57 27.37
N PHE A 331 -10.39 -4.44 28.30
CA PHE A 331 -10.15 -4.22 29.73
C PHE A 331 -8.83 -4.84 30.13
N ASP A 332 -7.88 -4.02 30.58
CA ASP A 332 -6.60 -4.49 31.09
C ASP A 332 -6.64 -4.49 32.61
N VAL A 333 -6.69 -5.69 33.21
CA VAL A 333 -6.81 -5.83 34.67
C VAL A 333 -5.45 -5.67 35.33
N GLN A 334 -5.29 -4.57 36.06
CA GLN A 334 -4.12 -4.29 36.87
C GLN A 334 -4.14 -5.08 38.18
N TRP A 335 -3.12 -5.91 38.37
CA TRP A 335 -2.95 -6.73 39.56
C TRP A 335 -2.15 -5.99 40.64
N PRO A 336 -2.54 -6.11 41.91
CA PRO A 336 -1.73 -5.57 43.01
C PRO A 336 -0.40 -6.33 43.14
N GLU A 337 0.71 -5.62 43.33
CA GLU A 337 2.04 -6.23 43.47
C GLU A 337 2.17 -7.12 44.71
N THR A 338 1.52 -6.72 45.81
CA THR A 338 1.54 -7.47 47.08
C THR A 338 0.18 -7.40 47.76
N LEU A 339 -0.18 -8.48 48.47
CA LEU A 339 -1.40 -8.56 49.27
C LEU A 339 -1.05 -8.85 50.73
N PRO A 340 -1.49 -8.03 51.70
CA PRO A 340 -1.31 -8.32 53.12
C PRO A 340 -2.16 -9.53 53.54
N ARG A 341 -1.62 -10.36 54.44
CA ARG A 341 -2.24 -11.63 54.87
C ARG A 341 -3.70 -11.49 55.34
N VAL A 342 -4.02 -10.39 56.02
CA VAL A 342 -5.38 -10.10 56.53
C VAL A 342 -6.41 -9.99 55.41
N GLN A 343 -6.00 -9.59 54.20
CA GLN A 343 -6.88 -9.49 53.03
C GLN A 343 -7.06 -10.85 52.35
N ILE A 344 -6.06 -11.74 52.42
CA ILE A 344 -6.11 -13.07 51.80
C ILE A 344 -7.27 -13.89 52.38
N ASP A 345 -7.40 -13.94 53.71
CA ASP A 345 -8.47 -14.71 54.37
C ASP A 345 -9.87 -14.21 53.97
N LYS A 346 -10.02 -12.90 53.79
CA LYS A 346 -11.27 -12.27 53.33
C LYS A 346 -11.58 -12.61 51.88
N ILE A 347 -10.56 -12.61 51.00
CA ILE A 347 -10.70 -12.96 49.58
C ILE A 347 -11.06 -14.44 49.43
N VAL A 348 -10.40 -15.33 50.18
CA VAL A 348 -10.71 -16.77 50.17
C VAL A 348 -12.17 -17.02 50.56
N THR A 349 -12.62 -16.34 51.62
CA THR A 349 -14.02 -16.39 52.06
C THR A 349 -14.98 -15.87 50.98
N ALA A 350 -14.62 -14.77 50.31
CA ALA A 350 -15.46 -14.13 49.30
C ALA A 350 -15.54 -14.92 47.98
N LEU A 351 -14.46 -15.56 47.55
CA LEU A 351 -14.38 -16.32 46.30
C LEU A 351 -14.83 -17.78 46.44
N ASN A 352 -15.13 -18.24 47.66
CA ASN A 352 -15.56 -19.60 47.98
C ASN A 352 -14.66 -20.69 47.35
N VAL A 353 -13.35 -20.43 47.34
CA VAL A 353 -12.36 -21.32 46.72
C VAL A 353 -12.23 -22.59 47.58
N PRO A 354 -12.30 -23.81 47.00
CA PRO A 354 -12.08 -25.03 47.76
C PRO A 354 -10.68 -25.02 48.37
N GLU A 355 -10.55 -25.44 49.65
CA GLU A 355 -9.37 -25.25 50.50
C GLU A 355 -8.04 -25.77 49.92
N LYS A 356 -8.08 -26.65 48.91
CA LYS A 356 -6.96 -26.99 47.99
C LYS A 356 -7.53 -27.70 46.76
N PRO A 357 -7.49 -27.12 45.55
CA PRO A 357 -7.97 -27.80 44.34
C PRO A 357 -7.05 -28.97 43.94
N ASN A 358 -5.77 -28.95 44.34
CA ASN A 358 -4.77 -29.92 43.91
C ASN A 358 -4.28 -30.78 45.08
N LYS A 359 -4.35 -32.12 44.92
CA LYS A 359 -3.59 -33.05 45.76
C LYS A 359 -2.10 -32.89 45.47
N LEU A 360 -1.40 -32.18 46.35
CA LEU A 360 0.04 -31.98 46.25
C LEU A 360 0.79 -33.27 46.65
N GLY A 361 1.14 -34.09 45.65
CA GLY A 361 1.95 -35.32 45.81
C GLY A 361 3.36 -35.20 45.24
N GLY A 362 3.92 -34.00 45.12
CA GLY A 362 5.19 -33.73 44.44
C GLY A 362 6.18 -32.90 45.26
N GLN A 363 7.43 -32.84 44.79
CA GLN A 363 8.47 -31.99 45.37
C GLN A 363 8.15 -30.51 45.13
N VAL A 364 8.23 -29.70 46.19
CA VAL A 364 8.11 -28.24 46.08
C VAL A 364 9.35 -27.73 45.35
N VAL A 365 9.14 -27.12 44.18
CA VAL A 365 10.18 -26.46 43.39
C VAL A 365 10.05 -24.95 43.55
N GLU A 366 11.16 -24.27 43.81
CA GLU A 366 11.20 -22.80 43.75
C GLU A 366 11.23 -22.37 42.29
N LEU A 367 10.25 -21.56 41.89
CA LEU A 367 10.22 -20.91 40.59
C LEU A 367 11.04 -19.63 40.68
N SER A 368 12.13 -19.56 39.90
CA SER A 368 12.81 -18.30 39.64
C SER A 368 12.15 -17.61 38.44
N GLU A 369 11.88 -16.31 38.54
CA GLU A 369 11.47 -15.52 37.37
C GLU A 369 12.49 -15.67 36.25
N TYR A 370 12.01 -16.05 35.07
CA TYR A 370 12.84 -16.05 33.87
C TYR A 370 13.14 -14.59 33.49
N ARG A 371 14.32 -14.10 33.89
CA ARG A 371 14.90 -12.91 33.27
C ARG A 371 15.50 -13.35 31.94
N ALA A 372 14.93 -12.88 30.83
CA ALA A 372 15.48 -13.06 29.49
C ALA A 372 16.85 -12.35 29.39
N ALA A 373 17.89 -12.97 29.93
CA ALA A 373 19.26 -12.51 29.86
C ALA A 373 19.99 -13.31 28.77
N GLY A 374 20.10 -12.70 27.59
CA GLY A 374 21.18 -13.01 26.65
C GLY A 374 20.83 -13.99 25.53
N LYS A 375 20.72 -13.41 24.33
CA LYS A 375 20.82 -14.02 23.00
C LYS A 375 21.45 -15.42 22.99
N PHE A 376 20.62 -16.42 22.67
CA PHE A 376 21.06 -17.76 22.30
C PHE A 376 21.95 -17.65 21.05
N LYS A 377 23.28 -17.60 21.24
CA LYS A 377 24.22 -17.79 20.13
C LYS A 377 24.19 -19.26 19.74
N GLY A 378 23.34 -19.58 18.77
CA GLY A 378 23.34 -20.87 18.09
C GLY A 378 24.76 -21.21 17.64
N GLY A 379 25.29 -22.29 18.20
CA GLY A 379 26.60 -22.82 17.85
C GLY A 379 26.59 -23.35 16.42
N LYS A 380 27.10 -22.56 15.47
CA LYS A 380 27.60 -23.12 14.21
C LYS A 380 28.95 -23.79 14.48
N LYS A 381 28.94 -25.12 14.53
CA LYS A 381 30.14 -25.94 14.32
C LYS A 381 30.68 -25.63 12.92
N GLY A 382 31.86 -25.02 12.86
CA GLY A 382 32.64 -24.80 11.65
C GLY A 382 34.08 -25.22 11.90
N MET A 383 34.55 -26.14 11.06
CA MET A 383 35.82 -26.87 11.14
C MET A 383 37.03 -26.01 10.71
N ARG A 384 38.19 -26.21 11.37
CA ARG A 384 39.59 -25.88 10.96
C ARG A 384 39.97 -24.38 10.95
N ALA A 385 41.21 -23.94 11.23
CA ALA A 385 42.52 -24.58 11.32
C ALA A 385 43.39 -23.91 12.41
N GLY A 386 44.31 -24.66 13.00
CA GLY A 386 45.32 -24.11 13.90
C GLY A 386 46.53 -23.54 13.15
N VAL A 387 47.08 -22.44 13.66
CA VAL A 387 48.51 -22.12 13.60
C VAL A 387 48.85 -21.32 14.87
N ALA A 388 49.94 -21.71 15.52
CA ALA A 388 50.48 -21.15 16.75
C ALA A 388 51.14 -19.77 16.56
N GLY A 389 51.22 -18.98 17.64
CA GLY A 389 52.06 -17.78 17.70
C GLY A 389 51.95 -17.07 19.06
N ALA A 390 52.97 -17.25 19.90
CA ALA A 390 53.14 -16.61 21.20
C ALA A 390 53.39 -15.09 21.09
N GLY A 391 53.04 -14.33 22.13
CA GLY A 391 53.45 -12.92 22.23
C GLY A 391 52.85 -12.17 23.42
N SER A 392 53.71 -11.78 24.34
CA SER A 392 53.48 -11.17 25.65
C SER A 392 53.17 -9.67 25.67
N ARG A 393 52.49 -9.24 26.74
CA ARG A 393 52.63 -7.96 27.51
C ARG A 393 52.54 -6.62 26.76
N SER A 394 51.63 -5.74 27.20
CA SER A 394 51.98 -4.58 28.08
C SER A 394 50.82 -3.60 28.24
N ALA A 395 50.73 -3.02 29.43
CA ALA A 395 49.86 -1.94 29.83
C ALA A 395 50.14 -0.62 29.08
N GLY A 396 49.09 0.20 28.92
CA GLY A 396 49.20 1.58 28.46
C GLY A 396 47.96 2.37 28.90
N ALA A 397 48.14 3.21 29.91
CA ALA A 397 47.15 4.17 30.39
C ALA A 397 46.98 5.33 29.39
N GLY A 398 45.75 5.83 29.24
CA GLY A 398 45.47 7.00 28.40
C GLY A 398 44.07 7.54 28.63
N ARG A 399 44.00 8.75 29.18
CA ARG A 399 42.82 9.49 29.63
C ARG A 399 41.91 9.92 28.47
N GLY A 400 40.61 10.07 28.75
CA GLY A 400 39.87 11.27 28.36
C GLY A 400 38.57 11.10 27.59
N ARG A 401 37.55 11.75 28.16
CA ARG A 401 36.36 12.40 27.57
C ARG A 401 35.05 11.60 27.50
N GLU A 402 34.17 12.05 28.38
CA GLU A 402 32.72 12.05 28.27
C GLU A 402 32.24 12.45 26.87
N ALA A 403 31.31 11.68 26.33
CA ALA A 403 30.27 12.16 25.43
C ALA A 403 29.08 11.19 25.50
N ALA A 404 28.03 11.63 26.18
CA ALA A 404 26.73 10.99 26.18
C ALA A 404 26.14 11.02 24.75
N ARG A 405 25.85 9.84 24.19
CA ARG A 405 24.91 9.68 23.08
C ARG A 405 23.98 8.51 23.41
N GLY A 406 22.76 8.86 23.79
CA GLY A 406 21.67 7.93 24.00
C GLY A 406 21.35 7.16 22.72
N ARG A 407 21.28 5.84 22.85
CA ARG A 407 20.66 4.95 21.87
C ARG A 407 19.14 5.11 22.02
N GLN A 408 18.45 5.47 20.94
CA GLN A 408 17.04 5.12 20.81
C GLN A 408 16.99 3.69 20.26
N ALA A 409 16.37 2.81 21.05
CA ALA A 409 16.07 1.45 20.68
C ALA A 409 14.93 1.46 19.67
N TYR A 410 15.10 0.73 18.57
CA TYR A 410 14.02 0.35 17.68
C TYR A 410 13.18 -0.69 18.43
N ALA A 411 11.89 -0.41 18.63
CA ALA A 411 10.92 -1.39 19.10
C ALA A 411 10.59 -2.31 17.92
N GLU A 412 10.69 -3.62 18.16
CA GLU A 412 10.25 -4.68 17.26
C GLU A 412 8.71 -4.62 17.21
N GLU A 413 8.15 -4.50 16.01
CA GLU A 413 6.71 -4.60 15.76
C GLU A 413 6.36 -6.09 15.66
N ASP A 414 5.48 -6.56 16.54
CA ASP A 414 4.87 -7.89 16.43
C ASP A 414 3.89 -7.87 15.24
N GLU A 415 4.21 -8.65 14.21
CA GLU A 415 3.33 -8.96 13.09
C GLU A 415 2.13 -9.77 13.60
N PHE A 416 0.96 -9.15 13.67
CA PHE A 416 -0.31 -9.83 13.89
C PHE A 416 -0.86 -10.27 12.53
N GLU A 417 -0.93 -11.58 12.31
CA GLU A 417 -1.44 -12.18 11.07
C GLU A 417 -2.92 -11.80 10.87
N ASP A 418 -3.22 -11.17 9.73
CA ASP A 418 -4.59 -10.90 9.25
C ASP A 418 -5.30 -12.22 8.96
N VAL A 419 -6.31 -12.55 9.76
CA VAL A 419 -7.28 -13.61 9.47
C VAL A 419 -8.30 -13.05 8.47
N THR A 420 -8.15 -13.41 7.19
CA THR A 420 -9.18 -13.15 6.19
C THR A 420 -10.26 -14.22 6.31
N ASP A 421 -11.46 -13.83 6.71
CA ASP A 421 -12.66 -14.66 6.63
C ASP A 421 -13.05 -14.93 5.16
N ASP A 422 -13.29 -16.21 4.90
CA ASP A 422 -13.62 -16.82 3.61
C ASP A 422 -15.15 -16.79 3.43
N ASP A 423 -15.68 -15.71 2.84
CA ASP A 423 -17.09 -15.62 2.46
C ASP A 423 -17.28 -16.16 1.04
N GLY A 424 -17.64 -17.45 0.95
CA GLY A 424 -18.23 -18.05 -0.24
C GLY A 424 -19.67 -17.59 -0.43
N ASP A 425 -19.96 -16.89 -1.53
CA ASP A 425 -21.33 -16.62 -1.98
C ASP A 425 -21.52 -17.12 -3.42
N ASP A 426 -22.23 -18.25 -3.52
CA ASP A 426 -22.78 -18.83 -4.74
C ASP A 426 -23.91 -17.93 -5.27
N ARG A 427 -23.75 -17.34 -6.46
CA ARG A 427 -24.89 -16.82 -7.24
C ARG A 427 -24.76 -17.11 -8.72
N GLU A 428 -25.46 -18.16 -9.16
CA GLU A 428 -25.94 -18.29 -10.53
C GLU A 428 -27.31 -17.62 -10.67
N HIS A 429 -27.44 -16.80 -11.72
CA HIS A 429 -28.70 -16.23 -12.19
C HIS A 429 -29.11 -16.91 -13.50
N GLN A 430 -30.31 -17.48 -13.55
CA GLN A 430 -31.07 -17.63 -14.80
C GLN A 430 -32.59 -17.59 -14.58
N GLN A 431 -33.18 -16.46 -15.01
CA GLN A 431 -34.40 -16.28 -15.84
C GLN A 431 -35.61 -17.22 -15.62
N HIS A 432 -36.79 -16.64 -15.29
CA HIS A 432 -37.89 -16.40 -16.24
C HIS A 432 -39.18 -15.85 -15.60
N SER A 433 -39.78 -14.87 -16.31
CA SER A 433 -41.23 -14.59 -16.47
C SER A 433 -42.15 -14.22 -15.30
N GLY A 434 -42.87 -13.11 -15.47
CA GLY A 434 -44.33 -13.15 -15.44
C GLY A 434 -45.06 -12.50 -14.26
N GLN A 435 -45.47 -11.25 -14.46
CA GLN A 435 -46.83 -10.73 -14.18
C GLN A 435 -47.45 -10.76 -12.75
N GLN A 436 -47.85 -9.54 -12.35
CA GLN A 436 -49.17 -9.17 -11.78
C GLN A 436 -49.39 -9.07 -10.24
N TYR A 437 -49.78 -7.83 -9.86
CA TYR A 437 -50.67 -7.32 -8.80
C TYR A 437 -50.65 -7.98 -7.40
N PHE A 438 -50.50 -7.28 -6.27
CA PHE A 438 -51.49 -6.39 -5.63
C PHE A 438 -50.91 -5.81 -4.31
N ARG A 439 -51.33 -4.59 -3.98
CA ARG A 439 -51.14 -3.90 -2.69
C ARG A 439 -52.01 -4.53 -1.60
N ALA A 440 -51.53 -4.59 -0.35
CA ALA A 440 -52.38 -4.45 0.83
C ALA A 440 -51.60 -3.96 2.05
N GLY A 441 -51.98 -2.79 2.56
CA GLY A 441 -51.66 -2.31 3.90
C GLY A 441 -52.74 -2.71 4.93
N PRO A 442 -52.58 -2.32 6.21
CA PRO A 442 -53.11 -3.03 7.37
C PRO A 442 -54.45 -2.49 7.89
N ARG A 443 -55.22 -3.33 8.60
CA ARG A 443 -56.25 -2.92 9.58
C ARG A 443 -56.31 -3.92 10.73
N GLY A 444 -56.49 -3.40 11.95
CA GLY A 444 -56.67 -4.19 13.16
C GLY A 444 -58.11 -4.29 13.66
N PHE A 445 -58.16 -4.60 14.96
CA PHE A 445 -59.29 -4.61 15.90
C PHE A 445 -60.24 -5.83 15.97
N SER A 446 -60.14 -6.48 17.14
CA SER A 446 -61.16 -7.00 18.06
C SER A 446 -62.22 -8.01 17.56
N SER A 447 -62.31 -9.16 18.22
CA SER A 447 -63.13 -9.35 19.44
C SER A 447 -63.33 -10.84 19.78
N ASN A 448 -63.60 -11.06 21.07
CA ASN A 448 -64.42 -12.14 21.64
C ASN A 448 -63.87 -13.56 21.89
N THR A 449 -63.62 -13.78 23.19
CA THR A 449 -64.16 -14.85 24.06
C THR A 449 -64.10 -16.30 23.59
N GLN A 450 -63.37 -17.15 24.32
CA GLN A 450 -63.97 -18.15 25.24
C GLN A 450 -62.89 -18.89 26.03
N THR A 451 -63.09 -18.92 27.35
CA THR A 451 -62.48 -19.80 28.35
C THR A 451 -62.85 -21.26 28.12
N VAL A 452 -61.91 -22.21 28.24
CA VAL A 452 -62.12 -23.52 28.90
C VAL A 452 -60.77 -24.05 29.43
N GLU A 453 -60.77 -24.44 30.71
CA GLU A 453 -59.73 -25.14 31.47
C GLU A 453 -59.55 -26.63 31.08
N CYS A 454 -58.57 -27.26 31.75
CA CYS A 454 -58.36 -28.70 31.92
C CYS A 454 -57.70 -29.44 30.75
N ALA A 455 -56.84 -30.43 30.96
CA ALA A 455 -56.09 -30.93 32.10
C ALA A 455 -55.16 -32.00 31.50
N GLN A 456 -54.00 -32.20 32.12
CA GLN A 456 -53.27 -33.47 32.27
C GLN A 456 -53.35 -34.51 31.14
N GLN A 457 -52.20 -34.75 30.51
CA GLN A 457 -51.51 -36.04 30.57
C GLN A 457 -50.02 -35.86 30.30
#